data_AF-A0A4U3LTV7-F1
#
_entry.id   AF-A0A4U3LTV7-F1
#
_cell.length_a   1.000
_cell.length_b   1.000
_cell.length_c   1.000
_cell.angle_alpha   90.00
_cell.angle_beta   90.00
_cell.angle_gamma   90.00
#
_symmetry.space_group_name_H-M   'P 1'
#
loop_
_entity.id
_entity.type
_entity.pdbx_description
1 polymer ?
#
loop_
_entity_poly.entity_id
_entity_poly.type
_entity_poly.pdbx_seq_one_letter_code
_entity_poly.pdbx_strand_id
1 'polypeptide(L)'
;MESHPPLNIESFSYWPEFLFKYGRDESAWRWTKHLIDSRDDYPEISFTVVEHLVAGLLGLRPDAPNAALTVGSHLPAEIDVLTADHVRVGDWDLRISQEGRHTTDVTVHSGPGPLAVTVGSETHSLEPGQSARVTKDPS
;
A
#
# COMPACT_ATOMS: atom_id res chain seq x y z
N MET A 1 5.19 -4.81 24.18
CA MET A 1 6.05 -4.81 22.99
C MET A 1 6.16 -6.26 22.54
N GLU A 2 5.72 -6.60 21.33
CA GLU A 2 5.83 -7.96 20.78
C GLU A 2 7.33 -8.29 20.66
N SER A 3 7.82 -9.29 21.39
CA SER A 3 9.25 -9.57 21.52
C SER A 3 9.74 -10.76 20.70
N HIS A 4 8.83 -11.58 20.16
CA HIS A 4 9.18 -12.79 19.41
C HIS A 4 8.25 -13.01 18.21
N PRO A 5 8.78 -13.46 17.06
CA PRO A 5 7.96 -13.90 15.94
C PRO A 5 7.16 -15.17 16.32
N PRO A 6 5.97 -15.39 15.76
CA PRO A 6 5.26 -16.66 15.83
C PRO A 6 6.13 -17.82 15.31
N LEU A 7 5.93 -19.02 15.85
CA LEU A 7 6.73 -20.21 15.51
C LEU A 7 6.52 -20.73 14.07
N ASN A 8 5.40 -20.41 13.43
CA ASN A 8 5.11 -20.83 12.05
C ASN A 8 5.34 -19.67 11.08
N ILE A 9 6.37 -19.79 10.23
CA ILE A 9 6.75 -18.72 9.30
C ILE A 9 5.70 -18.45 8.21
N GLU A 10 4.94 -19.48 7.81
CA GLU A 10 3.80 -19.36 6.88
C GLU A 10 2.74 -18.41 7.47
N SER A 11 2.25 -18.71 8.67
CA SER A 11 1.26 -17.86 9.35
C SER A 11 1.82 -16.48 9.72
N PHE A 12 3.12 -16.39 9.99
CA PHE A 12 3.77 -15.13 10.28
C PHE A 12 3.90 -14.23 9.05
N SER A 13 3.99 -14.80 7.85
CA SER A 13 4.07 -14.02 6.61
C SER A 13 2.86 -13.10 6.43
N TYR A 14 1.70 -13.45 6.97
CA TYR A 14 0.49 -12.61 6.94
C TYR A 14 0.39 -11.56 8.06
N TRP A 15 1.29 -11.62 9.04
CA TRP A 15 1.23 -10.76 10.22
C TRP A 15 1.35 -9.25 9.90
N PRO A 16 2.24 -8.81 8.98
CA PRO A 16 2.34 -7.40 8.64
C PRO A 16 1.05 -6.85 8.01
N GLU A 17 0.39 -7.61 7.13
CA GLU A 17 -0.91 -7.24 6.54
C GLU A 17 -1.95 -6.94 7.64
N PHE A 18 -2.08 -7.84 8.61
CA PHE A 18 -2.98 -7.64 9.76
C PHE A 18 -2.63 -6.35 10.52
N LEU A 19 -1.35 -6.10 10.78
CA LEU A 19 -0.92 -4.90 11.51
C LEU A 19 -1.23 -3.61 10.74
N PHE A 20 -1.00 -3.56 9.43
CA PHE A 20 -1.40 -2.42 8.59
C PHE A 20 -2.90 -2.15 8.66
N LYS A 21 -3.72 -3.20 8.58
CA LYS A 21 -5.18 -3.09 8.68
C LYS A 21 -5.66 -2.41 9.98
N TYR A 22 -4.93 -2.59 11.07
CA TYR A 22 -5.22 -1.97 12.38
C TYR A 22 -4.39 -0.71 12.67
N GLY A 23 -3.73 -0.13 11.68
CA GLY A 23 -2.95 1.11 11.82
C GLY A 23 -1.70 0.96 12.69
N ARG A 24 -1.17 -0.27 12.82
CA ARG A 24 0.02 -0.59 13.61
C ARG A 24 1.27 -0.56 12.73
N ASP A 25 1.42 0.51 11.96
CA ASP A 25 2.30 0.57 10.79
C ASP A 25 3.78 0.39 11.11
N GLU A 26 4.25 0.98 12.21
CA GLU A 26 5.62 0.77 12.71
C GLU A 26 5.90 -0.70 13.08
N SER A 27 4.89 -1.39 13.63
CA SER A 27 5.02 -2.83 13.90
C SER A 27 4.95 -3.64 12.62
N ALA A 28 4.06 -3.28 11.69
CA ALA A 28 3.94 -3.96 10.41
C ALA A 28 5.28 -3.91 9.67
N TRP A 29 5.85 -2.72 9.55
CA TRP A 29 7.14 -2.53 8.90
C TRP A 29 8.30 -3.24 9.60
N ARG A 30 8.35 -3.21 10.94
CA ARG A 30 9.35 -3.99 11.70
C ARG A 30 9.31 -5.48 11.32
N TRP A 31 8.12 -6.05 11.19
CA TRP A 31 7.95 -7.46 10.85
C TRP A 31 8.14 -7.75 9.37
N THR A 32 7.81 -6.83 8.46
CA THR A 32 8.19 -6.92 7.04
C THR A 32 9.71 -6.97 6.88
N LYS A 33 10.47 -6.12 7.60
CA LYS A 33 11.94 -6.18 7.62
C LYS A 33 12.44 -7.53 8.11
N HIS A 34 11.83 -8.09 9.15
CA HIS A 34 12.19 -9.43 9.63
C HIS A 34 11.99 -10.53 8.57
N LEU A 35 10.91 -10.47 7.78
CA LEU A 35 10.69 -11.40 6.66
C LEU A 35 11.72 -11.22 5.54
N ILE A 36 12.14 -9.98 5.26
CA ILE A 36 13.20 -9.70 4.28
C ILE A 36 14.54 -10.27 4.77
N ASP A 37 14.87 -10.03 6.04
CA ASP A 37 16.14 -10.42 6.65
C ASP A 37 16.26 -11.93 6.88
N SER A 38 15.14 -12.65 7.02
CA SER A 38 15.15 -14.11 7.19
C SER A 38 15.71 -14.83 5.96
N ARG A 39 15.51 -14.25 4.76
CA ARG A 39 15.89 -14.83 3.46
C ARG A 39 15.40 -16.26 3.28
N ASP A 40 14.27 -16.58 3.91
CA ASP A 40 13.68 -17.91 3.89
C ASP A 40 13.10 -18.19 2.49
N ASP A 41 13.26 -19.43 2.02
CA ASP A 41 12.91 -19.85 0.67
C ASP A 41 11.47 -20.36 0.55
N TYR A 42 10.70 -20.27 1.64
CA TYR A 42 9.28 -20.58 1.62
C TYR A 42 8.56 -19.71 0.58
N PRO A 43 7.85 -20.32 -0.38
CA PRO A 43 7.43 -19.65 -1.62
C PRO A 43 6.53 -18.44 -1.37
N GLU A 44 5.73 -18.48 -0.33
CA GLU A 44 4.80 -17.43 0.05
C GLU A 44 5.47 -16.14 0.54
N ILE A 45 6.69 -16.23 1.11
CA ILE A 45 7.38 -15.08 1.70
C ILE A 45 7.69 -14.04 0.65
N SER A 46 8.15 -14.46 -0.53
CA SER A 46 8.49 -13.53 -1.61
C SER A 46 7.27 -12.73 -2.09
N PHE A 47 6.10 -13.37 -2.18
CA PHE A 47 4.87 -12.71 -2.62
C PHE A 47 4.31 -11.78 -1.55
N THR A 48 4.25 -12.24 -0.30
CA THR A 48 3.75 -11.44 0.82
C THR A 48 4.65 -10.24 1.10
N VAL A 49 5.98 -10.36 0.96
CA VAL A 49 6.89 -9.21 1.05
C VAL A 49 6.57 -8.16 -0.01
N VAL A 50 6.38 -8.55 -1.27
CA VAL A 50 6.00 -7.61 -2.34
C VAL A 50 4.64 -6.96 -2.04
N GLU A 51 3.67 -7.75 -1.57
CA GLU A 51 2.37 -7.24 -1.15
C GLU A 51 2.50 -6.18 -0.04
N HIS A 52 3.25 -6.46 1.03
CA HIS A 52 3.45 -5.50 2.11
C HIS A 52 4.15 -4.23 1.64
N LEU A 53 5.17 -4.37 0.78
CA LEU A 53 5.94 -3.23 0.25
C LEU A 53 5.11 -2.32 -0.65
N VAL A 54 4.11 -2.86 -1.35
CA VAL A 54 3.27 -2.11 -2.28
C VAL A 54 1.90 -1.83 -1.67
N ALA A 55 1.06 -2.85 -1.54
CA ALA A 55 -0.31 -2.69 -1.07
C ALA A 55 -0.38 -2.29 0.40
N GLY A 56 0.47 -2.87 1.25
CA GLY A 56 0.54 -2.55 2.69
C GLY A 56 0.98 -1.11 2.94
N LEU A 57 2.19 -0.75 2.52
CA LEU A 57 2.77 0.58 2.73
C LEU A 57 1.96 1.71 2.08
N LEU A 58 1.48 1.52 0.84
CA LEU A 58 0.64 2.53 0.17
C LEU A 58 -0.82 2.54 0.66
N GLY A 59 -1.22 1.52 1.41
CA GLY A 59 -2.58 1.29 1.89
C GLY A 59 -3.61 1.21 0.79
N LEU A 60 -3.34 0.38 -0.20
CA LEU A 60 -4.21 0.18 -1.35
C LEU A 60 -5.40 -0.68 -0.96
N ARG A 61 -6.61 -0.22 -1.29
CA ARG A 61 -7.86 -0.98 -1.17
C ARG A 61 -8.60 -0.88 -2.50
N PRO A 62 -8.28 -1.77 -3.47
CA PRO A 62 -8.91 -1.78 -4.77
C PRO A 62 -10.33 -2.33 -4.71
N ASP A 63 -11.23 -1.74 -5.49
CA ASP A 63 -12.58 -2.23 -5.77
C ASP A 63 -12.83 -2.14 -7.28
N ALA A 64 -12.13 -3.00 -8.02
CA ALA A 64 -12.15 -3.03 -9.47
C ALA A 64 -13.56 -3.22 -10.08
N PRO A 65 -14.45 -4.08 -9.53
CA PRO A 65 -15.82 -4.20 -10.04
C PRO A 65 -16.62 -2.89 -10.04
N ASN A 66 -16.32 -1.99 -9.11
CA ASN A 66 -16.98 -0.68 -9.00
C ASN A 66 -16.12 0.48 -9.55
N ALA A 67 -15.06 0.18 -10.31
CA ALA A 67 -14.13 1.18 -10.85
C ALA A 67 -13.60 2.13 -9.75
N ALA A 68 -13.22 1.59 -8.60
CA ALA A 68 -12.80 2.38 -7.45
C ALA A 68 -11.48 1.91 -6.83
N LEU A 69 -10.76 2.86 -6.24
CA LEU A 69 -9.55 2.64 -5.46
C LEU A 69 -9.57 3.55 -4.24
N THR A 70 -9.36 3.00 -3.05
CA THR A 70 -9.01 3.81 -1.87
C THR A 70 -7.53 3.67 -1.58
N VAL A 71 -6.88 4.80 -1.28
CA VAL A 71 -5.46 4.89 -0.94
C VAL A 71 -5.31 5.60 0.41
N GLY A 72 -4.48 5.06 1.29
CA GLY A 72 -4.16 5.67 2.57
C GLY A 72 -2.75 5.30 3.01
N SER A 73 -1.84 6.26 3.04
CA SER A 73 -0.44 6.02 3.42
C SER A 73 -0.33 5.36 4.80
N HIS A 74 0.37 4.23 4.82
CA HIS A 74 0.85 3.54 6.02
C HIS A 74 2.37 3.64 6.13
N LEU A 75 3.01 4.64 5.50
CA LEU A 75 4.45 4.79 5.58
C LEU A 75 4.88 4.94 7.05
N PRO A 76 5.82 4.10 7.54
CA PRO A 76 6.46 4.28 8.83
C PRO A 76 7.34 5.53 8.80
N ALA A 77 7.71 6.05 9.97
CA ALA A 77 8.51 7.27 10.09
C ALA A 77 9.88 7.19 9.39
N GLU A 78 10.40 5.98 9.16
CA GLU A 78 11.67 5.78 8.46
C GLU A 78 11.57 5.80 6.92
N ILE A 79 10.36 5.86 6.35
CA ILE A 79 10.15 5.93 4.90
C ILE A 79 9.52 7.27 4.54
N ASP A 80 10.36 8.18 4.02
CA ASP A 80 9.92 9.51 3.62
C ASP A 80 9.07 9.50 2.34
N VAL A 81 9.44 8.66 1.36
CA VAL A 81 8.78 8.62 0.06
C VAL A 81 8.68 7.18 -0.43
N LEU A 82 7.54 6.83 -0.99
CA LEU A 82 7.35 5.59 -1.73
C LEU A 82 6.57 5.86 -3.01
N THR A 83 7.05 5.32 -4.12
CA THR A 83 6.33 5.30 -5.39
C THR A 83 6.21 3.86 -5.88
N ALA A 84 5.00 3.44 -6.21
CA ALA A 84 4.78 2.28 -7.07
C ALA A 84 4.23 2.75 -8.41
N ASP A 85 4.82 2.25 -9.49
CA ASP A 85 4.40 2.53 -10.86
C ASP A 85 3.93 1.24 -11.53
N HIS A 86 3.00 1.39 -12.46
CA HIS A 86 2.28 0.30 -13.11
C HIS A 86 1.53 -0.65 -12.16
N VAL A 87 0.89 -0.09 -11.13
CA VAL A 87 0.00 -0.83 -10.24
C VAL A 87 -1.33 -1.06 -10.95
N ARG A 88 -1.77 -2.31 -10.97
CA ARG A 88 -3.01 -2.73 -11.64
C ARG A 88 -4.18 -2.77 -10.66
N VAL A 89 -5.27 -2.09 -11.01
CA VAL A 89 -6.58 -2.25 -10.37
C VAL A 89 -7.52 -2.68 -11.47
N GLY A 90 -7.90 -3.96 -11.54
CA GLY A 90 -8.65 -4.48 -12.69
C GLY A 90 -7.97 -4.12 -14.02
N ASP A 91 -8.69 -3.37 -14.86
CA ASP A 91 -8.20 -2.92 -16.16
C ASP A 91 -7.44 -1.57 -16.14
N TRP A 92 -7.35 -0.89 -14.98
CA TRP A 92 -6.66 0.39 -14.81
C TRP A 92 -5.18 0.23 -14.42
N ASP A 93 -4.33 1.04 -15.05
CA ASP A 93 -2.88 1.09 -14.83
C ASP A 93 -2.53 2.40 -14.13
N LEU A 94 -1.86 2.33 -12.98
CA LEU A 94 -1.69 3.47 -12.09
C LEU A 94 -0.25 3.68 -11.64
N ARG A 95 0.08 4.95 -11.40
CA ARG A 95 1.18 5.36 -10.53
C ARG A 95 0.62 5.91 -9.23
N ILE A 96 1.16 5.47 -8.11
CA ILE A 96 0.86 5.99 -6.77
C ILE A 96 2.17 6.43 -6.14
N SER A 97 2.25 7.68 -5.69
CA SER A 97 3.38 8.22 -4.94
C SER A 97 2.91 8.83 -3.64
N GLN A 98 3.63 8.57 -2.55
CA GLN A 98 3.32 9.13 -1.24
C GLN A 98 4.57 9.77 -0.65
N GLU A 99 4.39 10.93 -0.02
CA GLU A 99 5.42 11.59 0.80
C GLU A 99 4.91 11.58 2.25
N GLY A 100 5.54 10.72 3.07
CA GLY A 100 5.10 10.39 4.41
C GLY A 100 3.61 10.01 4.45
N ARG A 101 2.87 10.56 5.41
CA ARG A 101 1.43 10.34 5.58
C ARG A 101 0.56 11.49 5.07
N HIS A 102 1.18 12.50 4.47
CA HIS A 102 0.57 13.80 4.28
C HIS A 102 0.24 14.06 2.82
N THR A 103 1.10 13.62 1.90
CA THR A 103 0.90 13.83 0.46
C THR A 103 0.70 12.50 -0.25
N THR A 104 -0.29 12.44 -1.13
CA THR A 104 -0.51 11.32 -2.03
C THR A 104 -0.83 11.83 -3.43
N ASP A 105 -0.07 11.33 -4.39
CA ASP A 105 -0.27 11.52 -5.82
C ASP A 105 -0.75 10.21 -6.43
N VAL A 106 -1.83 10.28 -7.21
CA VAL A 106 -2.31 9.16 -8.02
C VAL A 106 -2.45 9.62 -9.45
N THR A 107 -1.83 8.89 -10.38
CA THR A 107 -1.99 9.04 -11.82
C THR A 107 -2.63 7.79 -12.40
N VAL A 108 -3.67 7.96 -13.20
CA VAL A 108 -4.23 6.88 -14.03
C VAL A 108 -3.56 6.96 -15.38
N HIS A 109 -2.66 6.03 -15.70
CA HIS A 109 -1.99 6.01 -17.01
C HIS A 109 -2.96 5.58 -18.11
N SER A 110 -3.66 4.47 -17.88
CA SER A 110 -4.59 3.88 -18.83
C SER A 110 -5.71 3.12 -18.10
N GLY A 111 -6.81 2.86 -18.80
CA GLY A 111 -7.96 2.12 -18.27
C GLY A 111 -9.18 2.23 -19.18
N PRO A 112 -10.25 1.48 -18.91
CA PRO A 112 -11.46 1.45 -19.74
C PRO A 112 -12.36 2.70 -19.59
N GLY A 113 -12.09 3.56 -18.61
CA GLY A 113 -12.87 4.76 -18.31
C GLY A 113 -12.42 5.41 -17.00
N PRO A 114 -13.24 6.29 -16.40
CA PRO A 114 -12.90 6.96 -15.16
C PRO A 114 -12.77 5.97 -13.99
N LEU A 115 -11.82 6.25 -13.10
CA LEU A 115 -11.63 5.55 -11.84
C LEU A 115 -11.93 6.49 -10.67
N ALA A 116 -12.80 6.08 -9.75
CA ALA A 116 -13.03 6.79 -8.50
C ALA A 116 -11.88 6.52 -7.53
N VAL A 117 -11.04 7.52 -7.27
CA VAL A 117 -9.90 7.44 -6.36
C VAL A 117 -10.20 8.21 -5.09
N THR A 118 -10.22 7.52 -3.96
CA THR A 118 -10.42 8.10 -2.63
C THR A 118 -9.10 8.16 -1.87
N VAL A 119 -8.70 9.36 -1.44
CA VAL A 119 -7.55 9.59 -0.57
C VAL A 119 -8.03 10.30 0.70
N GLY A 120 -8.04 9.58 1.83
CA GLY A 120 -8.65 10.11 3.06
C GLY A 120 -10.15 10.37 2.89
N SER A 121 -10.57 11.62 3.02
CA SER A 121 -11.97 12.06 2.86
C SER A 121 -12.28 12.62 1.46
N GLU A 122 -11.27 12.73 0.60
CA GLU A 122 -11.41 13.30 -0.74
C GLU A 122 -11.54 12.18 -1.77
N THR A 123 -12.50 12.32 -2.68
CA THR A 123 -12.70 11.38 -3.79
C THR A 123 -12.63 12.15 -5.12
N HIS A 124 -11.82 11.65 -6.04
CA HIS A 124 -11.63 12.19 -7.38
C HIS A 124 -12.05 11.16 -8.42
N SER A 125 -12.80 11.57 -9.45
CA SER A 125 -13.01 10.74 -10.63
C SER A 125 -11.92 11.05 -11.65
N LEU A 126 -11.00 10.11 -11.86
CA LEU A 126 -9.83 10.29 -12.75
C LEU A 126 -9.99 9.49 -14.03
N GLU A 127 -10.03 10.19 -15.16
CA GLU A 127 -9.92 9.60 -16.50
C GLU A 127 -8.48 9.15 -16.79
N PRO A 128 -8.27 8.22 -17.74
CA PRO A 128 -6.95 7.92 -18.28
C PRO A 128 -6.17 9.19 -18.70
N GLY A 129 -4.93 9.28 -18.25
CA GLY A 129 -4.05 10.44 -18.41
C GLY A 129 -4.20 11.53 -17.34
N GLN A 130 -5.15 11.39 -16.40
CA GLN A 130 -5.34 12.36 -15.31
C GLN A 130 -4.59 11.96 -14.03
N SER A 131 -4.38 12.96 -13.18
CA SER A 131 -3.79 12.78 -11.85
C SER A 131 -4.54 13.59 -10.81
N ALA A 132 -4.48 13.12 -9.56
CA ALA A 132 -4.84 13.89 -8.37
C ALA A 132 -3.67 13.92 -7.41
N ARG A 133 -3.44 15.09 -6.79
CA ARG A 133 -2.56 15.27 -5.65
C ARG A 133 -3.41 15.73 -4.47
N VAL A 134 -3.33 14.99 -3.37
CA VAL A 134 -4.00 15.33 -2.11
C VAL A 134 -2.93 15.55 -1.05
N THR A 135 -3.01 16.67 -0.35
CA THR A 135 -2.09 17.03 0.74
C THR A 135 -2.91 17.36 1.98
N LYS A 136 -2.61 16.68 3.09
CA LYS A 136 -3.19 16.91 4.41
C LYS A 136 -2.19 17.66 5.28
N ASP A 137 -2.68 18.57 6.11
CA ASP A 137 -1.83 19.21 7.11
C ASP A 137 -1.24 18.15 8.06
N PRO A 138 0.04 18.27 8.46
CA PRO A 138 0.61 17.43 9.49
C PRO A 138 -0.05 17.75 10.84
N SER A 139 -0.79 16.78 11.37
CA SER A 139 -1.39 16.82 12.72
C SER A 139 -0.35 16.79 13.82
#